data_AF-A0A3D1YA01-F1
#
_entry.id   AF-A0A3D1YA01-F1
#
_cell.length_a   1.000
_cell.length_b   1.000
_cell.length_c   1.000
_cell.angle_alpha   90.00
_cell.angle_beta   90.00
_cell.angle_gamma   90.00
#
_symmetry.space_group_name_H-M   'P 1'
#
loop_
_entity.id
_entity.type
_entity.pdbx_description
1 polymer ?
#
loop_
_entity_poly.entity_id
_entity_poly.type
_entity_poly.pdbx_seq_one_letter_code
_entity_poly.pdbx_strand_id
1 'polypeptide(L)'
;MIRNEEFMQLREAYMELGKMVHKYGYGQYNGILRIVMGQINCIDSDESNDEKMKYLIESYSKLFTSRGGLSDFIIYDTDIQLRNQLNEKYNDEVKRVWNIMKDYI
;
A
#
# COMPACT_ATOMS: atom_id res chain seq x y z
N MET A 1 7.65 9.45 17.06
CA MET A 1 7.30 10.35 15.96
C MET A 1 7.93 9.76 14.71
N ILE A 2 7.13 9.52 13.67
CA ILE A 2 7.64 8.98 12.41
C ILE A 2 8.68 9.93 11.81
N ARG A 3 9.74 9.39 11.24
CA ARG A 3 10.79 10.19 10.58
C ARG A 3 10.35 10.57 9.17
N ASN A 4 10.80 11.71 8.66
CA ASN A 4 10.50 12.11 7.28
C ASN A 4 10.96 11.05 6.25
N GLU A 5 12.04 10.32 6.54
CA GLU A 5 12.49 9.20 5.72
C GLU A 5 11.46 8.07 5.66
N GLU A 6 10.81 7.75 6.78
CA GLU A 6 9.78 6.70 6.84
C GLU A 6 8.53 7.09 6.05
N PHE A 7 8.15 8.37 6.03
CA PHE A 7 7.10 8.87 5.14
C PHE A 7 7.46 8.69 3.66
N MET A 8 8.69 9.04 3.26
CA MET A 8 9.12 8.86 1.86
C MET A 8 9.13 7.38 1.47
N GLN A 9 9.60 6.50 2.35
CA GLN A 9 9.59 5.05 2.11
C GLN A 9 8.16 4.49 2.02
N LEU A 10 7.24 4.95 2.87
CA LEU A 10 5.81 4.58 2.77
C LEU A 10 5.21 5.06 1.46
N ARG A 11 5.49 6.30 1.05
CA ARG A 11 5.00 6.88 -0.19
C ARG A 11 5.44 6.04 -1.40
N GLU A 12 6.72 5.68 -1.45
CA GLU A 12 7.27 4.83 -2.51
C GLU A 12 6.59 3.45 -2.54
N ALA A 13 6.45 2.81 -1.38
CA ALA A 13 5.80 1.50 -1.28
C ALA A 13 4.34 1.56 -1.73
N TYR A 14 3.57 2.55 -1.28
CA TYR A 14 2.20 2.76 -1.73
C TYR A 14 2.11 3.06 -3.22
N MET A 15 3.08 3.78 -3.80
CA MET A 15 3.12 4.04 -5.24
C MET A 15 3.32 2.74 -6.04
N GLU A 16 4.24 1.87 -5.62
CA GLU A 16 4.49 0.58 -6.28
C GLU A 16 3.29 -0.38 -6.13
N LEU A 17 2.72 -0.46 -4.92
CA LEU A 17 1.48 -1.21 -4.67
C LEU A 17 0.33 -0.69 -5.55
N GLY A 18 0.16 0.63 -5.62
CA GLY A 18 -0.87 1.28 -6.43
C GLY A 18 -0.74 0.95 -7.92
N LYS A 19 0.49 0.97 -8.48
CA LYS A 19 0.75 0.56 -9.87
C LYS A 19 0.36 -0.90 -10.12
N MET A 20 0.74 -1.80 -9.22
CA MET A 20 0.44 -3.22 -9.33
C MET A 20 -1.07 -3.50 -9.23
N VAL A 21 -1.74 -2.90 -8.24
CA VAL A 21 -3.19 -3.03 -8.06
C VAL A 21 -3.95 -2.43 -9.24
N HIS A 22 -3.52 -1.27 -9.75
CA HIS A 22 -4.14 -0.67 -10.93
C HIS A 22 -4.04 -1.57 -12.16
N LYS A 23 -2.86 -2.15 -12.40
CA LYS A 23 -2.61 -3.00 -13.58
C LYS A 23 -3.30 -4.36 -13.50
N TYR A 24 -3.29 -5.00 -12.33
CA TYR A 24 -3.68 -6.41 -12.16
C TYR A 24 -4.97 -6.62 -11.34
N GLY A 25 -5.58 -5.56 -10.81
CA GLY A 25 -6.80 -5.66 -9.99
C GLY A 25 -8.12 -5.61 -10.76
N TYR A 26 -8.09 -5.42 -12.08
CA TYR A 26 -9.24 -5.51 -13.01
C TYR A 26 -10.55 -4.88 -12.50
N GLY A 27 -10.47 -3.72 -11.87
CA GLY A 27 -11.62 -2.94 -11.37
C GLY A 27 -12.21 -3.41 -10.03
N GLN A 28 -12.04 -4.68 -9.65
CA GLN A 28 -12.50 -5.20 -8.35
C GLN A 28 -11.80 -4.48 -7.18
N TYR A 29 -10.55 -4.09 -7.39
CA TYR A 29 -9.74 -3.38 -6.42
C TYR A 29 -9.79 -1.85 -6.55
N ASN A 30 -10.74 -1.28 -7.32
CA ASN A 30 -10.85 0.18 -7.46
C ASN A 30 -11.07 0.90 -6.13
N GLY A 31 -11.81 0.28 -5.20
CA GLY A 31 -11.98 0.81 -3.84
C GLY A 31 -10.66 0.89 -3.09
N ILE A 32 -9.87 -0.20 -3.13
CA ILE A 32 -8.54 -0.26 -2.52
C ILE A 32 -7.59 0.72 -3.19
N LEU A 33 -7.58 0.81 -4.51
CA LEU A 33 -6.75 1.75 -5.26
C LEU A 33 -7.00 3.20 -4.84
N ARG A 34 -8.27 3.59 -4.62
CA ARG A 34 -8.60 4.93 -4.10
C ARG A 34 -8.02 5.16 -2.70
N ILE A 35 -8.01 4.15 -1.84
CA ILE A 35 -7.44 4.27 -0.50
C ILE A 35 -5.92 4.39 -0.57
N VAL A 36 -5.25 3.59 -1.43
CA VAL A 36 -3.79 3.68 -1.68
C VAL A 36 -3.41 5.07 -2.19
N MET A 37 -4.14 5.60 -3.17
CA MET A 37 -3.94 6.97 -3.66
C MET A 37 -4.17 8.01 -2.56
N GLY A 38 -5.16 7.79 -1.69
CA GLY A 38 -5.38 8.62 -0.49
C GLY A 38 -4.17 8.63 0.44
N GLN A 39 -3.48 7.50 0.65
CA GLN A 39 -2.26 7.45 1.46
C GLN A 39 -1.16 8.31 0.84
N ILE A 40 -0.94 8.17 -0.47
CA ILE A 40 0.09 8.94 -1.20
C ILE A 40 -0.20 10.44 -1.10
N ASN A 41 -1.45 10.83 -1.38
CA ASN A 41 -1.87 12.23 -1.32
C ASN A 41 -1.74 12.81 0.10
N CYS A 42 -2.03 12.01 1.13
CA CYS A 42 -1.85 12.40 2.52
C CYS A 42 -0.37 12.61 2.85
N ILE A 43 0.53 11.73 2.39
CA ILE A 43 1.97 11.91 2.62
C ILE A 43 2.50 13.15 1.89
N ASP A 44 2.01 13.39 0.67
CA ASP A 44 2.42 14.51 -0.20
C ASP A 44 1.79 15.86 0.16
N SER A 45 0.83 15.91 1.09
CA SER A 45 0.16 17.15 1.47
C SER A 45 1.01 18.04 2.38
N ASP A 46 0.57 19.28 2.60
CA ASP A 46 1.18 20.22 3.54
C ASP A 46 0.66 20.05 4.99
N GLU A 47 -0.13 19.01 5.26
CA GLU A 47 -0.68 18.72 6.59
C GLU A 47 0.43 18.40 7.61
N SER A 48 0.12 18.56 8.90
CA SER A 48 1.08 18.23 9.95
C SER A 48 1.40 16.72 9.98
N ASN A 49 2.59 16.36 10.47
CA ASN A 49 2.98 14.95 10.60
C ASN A 49 1.98 14.15 11.47
N ASP A 50 1.38 14.78 12.47
CA ASP A 50 0.39 14.14 13.34
C ASP A 50 -0.92 13.86 12.60
N GLU A 51 -1.41 14.80 11.78
CA GLU A 51 -2.60 14.60 10.93
C GLU A 51 -2.35 13.54 9.86
N LYS A 52 -1.16 13.56 9.25
CA LYS A 52 -0.75 12.53 8.30
C LYS A 52 -0.76 11.15 8.95
N MET A 53 -0.11 11.01 10.10
CA MET A 53 -0.06 9.72 10.81
C MET A 53 -1.44 9.23 11.20
N LYS A 54 -2.31 10.11 11.71
CA LYS A 54 -3.68 9.75 12.04
C LYS A 54 -4.42 9.17 10.83
N TYR A 55 -4.35 9.84 9.68
CA TYR A 55 -4.98 9.37 8.46
C TYR A 55 -4.42 8.02 7.98
N LEU A 56 -3.09 7.85 8.02
CA LEU A 56 -2.42 6.60 7.63
C LEU A 56 -2.85 5.43 8.52
N ILE A 57 -2.88 5.62 9.84
CA ILE A 57 -3.29 4.58 10.81
C ILE A 57 -4.77 4.20 10.59
N GLU A 58 -5.67 5.19 10.48
CA GLU A 58 -7.10 4.95 10.26
C GLU A 58 -7.38 4.23 8.93
N SER A 59 -6.53 4.43 7.93
CA SER A 59 -6.66 3.81 6.62
C SER A 59 -5.99 2.44 6.52
N TYR A 60 -4.99 2.15 7.35
CA TYR A 60 -4.23 0.91 7.34
C TYR A 60 -5.14 -0.33 7.43
N SER A 61 -6.08 -0.33 8.38
CA SER A 61 -7.02 -1.44 8.56
C SER A 61 -7.92 -1.68 7.35
N LYS A 62 -8.26 -0.63 6.59
CA LYS A 62 -9.08 -0.72 5.37
C LYS A 62 -8.27 -1.29 4.20
N LEU A 63 -6.98 -0.97 4.13
CA LEU A 63 -6.08 -1.50 3.10
C LEU A 63 -5.75 -2.98 3.34
N PHE A 64 -5.46 -3.36 4.57
CA PHE A 64 -4.93 -4.69 4.89
C PHE A 64 -5.97 -5.65 5.50
N THR A 65 -7.26 -5.40 5.26
CA THR A 65 -8.33 -6.33 5.62
C THR A 65 -8.18 -7.68 4.91
N SER A 66 -8.68 -8.75 5.55
CA SER A 66 -8.49 -10.13 5.09
C SER A 66 -9.27 -10.51 3.82
N ARG A 67 -10.31 -9.76 3.43
CA ARG A 67 -11.09 -10.03 2.21
C ARG A 67 -11.21 -8.78 1.36
N GLY A 68 -10.78 -8.87 0.11
CA GLY A 68 -10.84 -7.75 -0.85
C GLY A 68 -9.90 -6.58 -0.52
N GLY A 69 -8.97 -6.77 0.43
CA GLY A 69 -7.88 -5.85 0.74
C GLY A 69 -6.57 -6.29 0.08
N LEU A 70 -5.51 -5.52 0.31
CA LEU A 70 -4.15 -5.82 -0.15
C LEU A 70 -3.62 -7.17 0.37
N SER A 71 -4.08 -7.62 1.54
CA SER A 71 -3.71 -8.92 2.12
C SER A 71 -4.22 -10.13 1.31
N ASP A 72 -5.29 -9.94 0.54
CA ASP A 72 -5.94 -10.97 -0.29
C ASP A 72 -5.59 -10.81 -1.79
N PHE A 73 -4.85 -9.75 -2.13
CA PHE A 73 -4.50 -9.44 -3.51
C PHE A 73 -3.38 -10.37 -4.00
N ILE A 74 -3.68 -11.09 -5.08
CA ILE A 74 -2.73 -11.97 -5.77
C ILE A 74 -2.71 -11.55 -7.23
N ILE A 75 -1.52 -11.31 -7.76
CA ILE A 75 -1.33 -11.01 -9.18
C ILE A 75 -1.43 -12.32 -9.95
N TYR A 76 -2.31 -12.37 -10.95
CA TYR A 76 -2.42 -13.49 -11.86
C TYR A 76 -1.82 -13.15 -13.22
N ASP A 77 -0.95 -14.04 -13.72
CA ASP A 77 -0.42 -14.04 -15.08
C ASP A 77 -0.33 -15.49 -15.55
N THR A 78 -0.48 -15.71 -16.86
CA THR A 78 -0.39 -17.05 -17.46
C THR A 78 1.06 -17.54 -17.50
N ASP A 79 2.02 -16.63 -17.57
CA ASP A 79 3.43 -16.95 -17.36
C ASP A 79 3.70 -17.13 -15.86
N ILE A 80 3.99 -18.37 -15.46
CA ILE A 80 4.23 -18.75 -14.07
C ILE A 80 5.47 -18.05 -13.50
N GLN A 81 6.52 -17.87 -14.30
CA GLN A 81 7.75 -17.22 -13.82
C GLN A 81 7.49 -15.73 -13.57
N LEU A 82 6.84 -15.06 -14.52
CA LEU A 82 6.46 -13.66 -14.37
C LEU A 82 5.50 -13.46 -13.19
N ARG A 83 4.49 -14.32 -13.05
CA ARG A 83 3.54 -14.29 -11.93
C ARG A 83 4.26 -14.37 -10.59
N ASN A 84 5.21 -15.29 -10.44
CA ASN A 84 5.93 -15.47 -9.19
C ASN A 84 6.78 -14.23 -8.86
N GLN A 85 7.51 -13.69 -9.85
CA GLN A 85 8.32 -12.47 -9.67
C GLN A 85 7.46 -11.26 -9.28
N LEU A 86 6.30 -11.09 -9.91
CA LEU A 86 5.39 -9.99 -9.60
C LEU A 86 4.82 -10.11 -8.19
N ASN A 87 4.41 -11.30 -7.76
CA ASN A 87 3.90 -11.51 -6.41
C ASN A 87 5.00 -11.40 -5.35
N GLU A 88 6.23 -11.82 -5.65
CA GLU A 88 7.38 -11.61 -4.75
C GLU A 88 7.63 -10.11 -4.55
N LYS A 89 7.74 -9.34 -5.65
CA LYS A 89 7.87 -7.89 -5.58
C LYS A 89 6.72 -7.23 -4.81
N TYR A 90 5.49 -7.64 -5.09
CA TYR A 90 4.30 -7.15 -4.38
C TYR A 90 4.39 -7.41 -2.87
N ASN A 91 4.74 -8.64 -2.48
CA ASN A 91 4.85 -9.03 -1.09
C ASN A 91 5.96 -8.27 -0.35
N ASP A 92 7.05 -7.94 -1.04
CA ASP A 92 8.13 -7.15 -0.44
C ASP A 92 7.71 -5.70 -0.18
N GLU A 93 6.91 -5.08 -1.07
CA GLU A 93 6.32 -3.76 -0.80
C GLU A 93 5.29 -3.81 0.33
N VAL A 94 4.47 -4.86 0.42
CA VAL A 94 3.56 -5.07 1.56
C VAL A 94 4.34 -5.18 2.87
N LYS A 95 5.43 -5.96 2.90
CA LYS A 95 6.31 -6.08 4.08
C LYS A 95 6.97 -4.74 4.41
N ARG A 96 7.36 -3.95 3.41
CA ARG A 96 7.95 -2.61 3.62
C ARG A 96 6.96 -1.68 4.33
N VAL A 97 5.70 -1.63 3.87
CA VAL A 97 4.64 -0.89 4.56
C VAL A 97 4.46 -1.41 5.99
N TRP A 98 4.34 -2.72 6.18
CA TRP A 98 4.21 -3.33 7.50
C TRP A 98 5.35 -2.97 8.45
N ASN A 99 6.60 -3.08 7.99
CA ASN A 99 7.77 -2.84 8.82
C ASN A 99 7.84 -1.40 9.36
N ILE A 100 7.29 -0.44 8.61
CA ILE A 100 7.18 0.95 9.05
C ILE A 100 5.95 1.13 9.93
N MET A 101 4.79 0.60 9.54
CA MET A 101 3.51 0.87 10.21
C MET A 101 3.30 0.09 11.51
N LYS A 102 3.93 -1.08 11.69
CA LYS A 102 3.67 -2.02 12.79
C LYS A 102 3.81 -1.43 14.19
N ASP A 103 4.66 -0.41 14.35
CA ASP A 103 4.90 0.23 15.65
C ASP A 103 3.89 1.36 15.95
N TYR A 104 2.98 1.65 15.01
CA TYR A 104 2.01 2.74 15.07
C TYR A 104 0.54 2.28 15.03
N ILE A 105 0.28 0.99 14.82
CA ILE A 105 -1.06 0.39 14.66
C ILE A 105 -1.47 -0.47 15.85
#